data_AF-A0A378B5L2-F1
#
_entry.id   AF-A0A378B5L2-F1
#
_cell.length_a   1.000
_cell.length_b   1.000
_cell.length_c   1.000
_cell.angle_alpha   90.00
_cell.angle_beta   90.00
_cell.angle_gamma   90.00
#
_symmetry.space_group_name_H-M   'P 1'
#
loop_
_entity.id
_entity.type
_entity.pdbx_description
1 polymer ?
#
loop_
_entity_poly.entity_id
_entity_poly.type
_entity_poly.pdbx_seq_one_letter_code
_entity_poly.pdbx_strand_id
1 'polypeptide(L)'
;MRGTAFQLFHLEDGREARCDVPAADGSTIFTLKARRQGNAIAVSGEGEARGWTLCLRNIPQVAGVQGGTQTGSEWGVVVSAEGNTLTITL
;
A
#
# COMPACT_ATOMS: atom_id res chain seq x y z
N MET A 1 -5.35 9.63 -10.76
CA MET A 1 -6.26 9.61 -9.59
C MET A 1 -5.61 10.30 -8.38
N ARG A 2 -6.39 10.93 -7.48
CA ARG A 2 -5.90 11.52 -6.22
C ARG A 2 -6.68 10.98 -5.02
N GLY A 3 -6.00 10.70 -3.91
CA GLY A 3 -6.64 10.45 -2.62
C GLY A 3 -7.23 9.04 -2.42
N THR A 4 -6.80 8.04 -3.18
CA THR A 4 -7.20 6.64 -2.96
C THR A 4 -6.67 6.14 -1.62
N ALA A 5 -7.54 5.55 -0.81
CA ALA A 5 -7.16 4.89 0.44
C ALA A 5 -7.22 3.36 0.26
N PHE A 6 -6.06 2.75 0.02
CA PHE A 6 -5.92 1.30 -0.04
C PHE A 6 -5.90 0.69 1.37
N GLN A 7 -6.35 -0.55 1.48
CA GLN A 7 -6.42 -1.28 2.74
C GLN A 7 -5.81 -2.67 2.51
N LEU A 8 -4.76 -3.01 3.24
CA LEU A 8 -4.12 -4.33 3.19
C LEU A 8 -4.57 -5.15 4.39
N PHE A 9 -5.14 -6.32 4.12
CA PHE A 9 -5.63 -7.24 5.14
C PHE A 9 -4.76 -8.49 5.16
N HIS A 10 -4.24 -8.84 6.35
CA HIS A 10 -3.60 -10.13 6.66
C HIS A 10 -2.73 -10.72 5.52
N LEU A 11 -1.69 -9.98 5.10
CA LEU A 11 -0.75 -10.48 4.09
C LEU A 11 0.26 -11.45 4.75
N GLU A 12 0.10 -12.73 4.46
CA GLU A 12 1.01 -13.79 4.90
C GLU A 12 2.39 -13.66 4.24
N ASP A 13 3.41 -14.24 4.88
CA ASP A 13 4.75 -14.30 4.31
C ASP A 13 4.78 -15.07 2.99
N GLY A 14 5.59 -14.61 2.04
CA GLY A 14 5.70 -15.17 0.69
C GLY A 14 4.51 -14.87 -0.24
N ARG A 15 3.45 -14.21 0.24
CA ARG A 15 2.27 -13.88 -0.56
C ARG A 15 2.34 -12.49 -1.19
N GLU A 16 1.54 -12.31 -2.23
CA GLU A 16 1.30 -11.03 -2.90
C GLU A 16 -0.20 -10.75 -2.94
N ALA A 17 -0.58 -9.52 -2.61
CA ALA A 17 -1.90 -8.96 -2.83
C ALA A 17 -1.85 -7.97 -4.00
N ARG A 18 -2.92 -7.91 -4.79
CA ARG A 18 -3.06 -7.01 -5.94
C ARG A 18 -4.40 -6.29 -5.90
N CYS A 19 -4.41 -5.01 -6.25
CA CYS A 19 -5.60 -4.19 -6.40
C CYS A 19 -5.53 -3.42 -7.72
N ASP A 20 -6.50 -3.67 -8.60
CA ASP A 20 -6.66 -2.95 -9.86
C ASP A 20 -7.72 -1.86 -9.68
N VAL A 21 -7.36 -0.63 -10.01
CA VAL A 21 -8.26 0.53 -9.94
C VAL A 21 -8.83 0.80 -11.33
N PRO A 22 -10.15 0.73 -11.52
CA PRO A 22 -10.78 1.00 -12.81
C PRO A 22 -10.91 2.51 -13.09
N ALA A 23 -10.85 2.88 -14.37
CA ALA A 23 -11.33 4.13 -14.91
C ALA A 23 -12.86 4.11 -15.05
N ALA A 24 -13.42 5.26 -15.43
CA ALA A 24 -14.84 5.40 -15.76
C ALA A 24 -15.29 4.48 -16.92
N ASP A 25 -14.38 4.10 -17.82
CA ASP A 25 -14.64 3.19 -18.94
C ASP A 25 -14.41 1.71 -18.59
N GLY A 26 -14.04 1.40 -17.35
CA GLY A 26 -13.76 0.05 -16.89
C GLY A 26 -12.34 -0.47 -17.18
N SER A 27 -11.50 0.29 -17.90
CA SER A 27 -10.08 -0.04 -18.06
C SER A 27 -9.29 0.17 -16.76
N THR A 28 -8.16 -0.49 -16.58
CA THR A 28 -7.32 -0.30 -15.37
C THR A 28 -6.43 0.93 -15.53
N ILE A 29 -6.59 1.92 -14.64
CA ILE A 29 -5.75 3.14 -14.61
C ILE A 29 -4.56 3.02 -13.66
N PHE A 30 -4.65 2.15 -12.67
CA PHE A 30 -3.61 1.94 -11.69
C PHE A 30 -3.70 0.53 -11.10
N THR A 31 -2.56 -0.12 -10.92
CA THR A 31 -2.43 -1.40 -10.24
C THR A 31 -1.51 -1.24 -9.05
N LEU A 32 -1.98 -1.59 -7.84
CA LEU A 32 -1.14 -1.67 -6.65
C LEU A 32 -0.85 -3.15 -6.33
N LYS A 33 0.42 -3.49 -6.14
CA LYS A 33 0.87 -4.81 -5.67
C LYS A 33 1.58 -4.64 -4.33
N ALA A 34 1.32 -5.54 -3.39
CA ALA A 34 2.01 -5.61 -2.12
C ALA A 34 2.48 -7.05 -1.89
N ARG A 35 3.78 -7.27 -1.80
CA ARG A 35 4.39 -8.59 -1.59
C ARG A 35 5.16 -8.63 -0.29
N ARG A 36 4.92 -9.66 0.51
CA ARG A 36 5.64 -9.86 1.77
C ARG A 36 6.75 -10.88 1.61
N GLN A 37 7.92 -10.56 2.17
CA GLN A 37 9.06 -11.46 2.34
C GLN A 37 9.66 -11.24 3.73
N GLY A 38 9.50 -12.22 4.62
CA GLY A 38 9.79 -12.09 6.04
C GLY A 38 9.03 -10.93 6.67
N ASN A 39 9.77 -9.94 7.16
CA ASN A 39 9.22 -8.74 7.78
C ASN A 39 9.16 -7.54 6.83
N ALA A 40 9.56 -7.69 5.57
CA ALA A 40 9.47 -6.63 4.58
C ALA A 40 8.21 -6.79 3.71
N ILE A 41 7.46 -5.72 3.55
CA ILE A 41 6.39 -5.59 2.54
C ILE A 41 6.89 -4.62 1.47
N ALA A 42 7.13 -5.13 0.27
CA ALA A 42 7.42 -4.32 -0.90
C ALA A 42 6.09 -3.97 -1.59
N VAL A 43 5.85 -2.68 -1.81
CA VAL A 43 4.66 -2.17 -2.49
C VAL A 43 5.09 -1.49 -3.78
N SER A 44 4.41 -1.80 -4.89
CA SER A 44 4.62 -1.16 -6.19
C SER A 44 3.30 -0.76 -6.85
N GLY A 45 3.32 0.43 -7.45
CA GLY A 45 2.23 1.01 -8.22
C GLY A 45 2.59 1.12 -9.70
N GLU A 46 1.75 0.57 -10.57
CA GLU A 46 1.87 0.67 -12.02
C GLU A 46 0.72 1.53 -12.56
N GLY A 47 1.02 2.57 -13.35
CA GLY A 47 0.04 3.53 -13.87
C GLY A 47 0.05 4.88 -13.14
N GLU A 48 -1.03 5.66 -13.29
CA GLU A 48 -1.10 7.05 -12.82
C GLU A 48 -1.95 7.25 -11.54
N ALA A 49 -1.30 7.11 -10.39
CA ALA A 49 -1.85 7.53 -9.10
C ALA A 49 -0.84 8.39 -8.33
N ARG A 50 -1.33 9.41 -7.62
CA ARG A 50 -0.52 10.26 -6.74
C ARG A 50 -1.25 10.52 -5.43
N GLY A 51 -0.48 10.64 -4.34
CA GLY A 51 -1.03 10.94 -3.02
C GLY A 51 -2.04 9.92 -2.53
N TRP A 52 -1.79 8.64 -2.81
CA TRP A 52 -2.57 7.54 -2.26
C TRP A 52 -2.01 7.12 -0.90
N THR A 53 -2.86 6.48 -0.09
CA THR A 53 -2.48 5.94 1.21
C THR A 53 -2.72 4.44 1.26
N LEU A 54 -1.98 3.74 2.10
CA LEU A 54 -2.13 2.31 2.38
C LEU A 54 -2.27 2.10 3.88
N CYS A 55 -3.43 1.62 4.32
CA CYS A 55 -3.63 1.18 5.69
C CYS A 55 -3.25 -0.29 5.84
N LEU A 56 -2.36 -0.58 6.79
CA LEU A 56 -2.01 -1.92 7.22
C LEU A 56 -2.98 -2.36 8.32
N ARG A 57 -4.03 -3.07 7.95
CA ARG A 57 -5.13 -3.41 8.87
C ARG A 57 -4.63 -4.28 10.00
N ASN A 58 -4.99 -3.89 11.23
CA ASN A 58 -4.64 -4.57 12.47
C ASN A 58 -3.11 -4.66 12.73
N ILE A 59 -2.31 -3.80 12.09
CA ILE A 59 -0.88 -3.63 12.38
C ILE A 59 -0.72 -2.27 13.05
N PRO A 60 -0.58 -2.19 14.39
CA PRO A 60 -0.62 -0.93 15.12
C PRO A 60 0.67 -0.11 15.00
N GLN A 61 1.78 -0.76 14.66
CA GLN A 61 3.09 -0.15 14.48
C GLN A 61 3.90 -0.93 13.44
N VAL A 62 4.85 -0.24 12.81
CA VAL A 62 5.84 -0.83 11.91
C VAL A 62 7.21 -0.25 12.29
N ALA A 63 8.26 -1.03 12.10
CA ALA A 63 9.63 -0.62 12.40
C ALA A 63 10.13 0.52 11.49
N GLY A 64 9.60 0.64 10.27
CA GLY A 64 9.92 1.77 9.41
C GLY A 64 9.28 1.73 8.03
N VAL A 65 9.33 2.87 7.35
CA VAL A 65 8.83 3.07 5.99
C VAL A 65 9.88 3.79 5.15
N GLN A 66 10.04 3.34 3.90
CA GLN A 66 10.84 3.99 2.86
C GLN A 66 9.92 4.33 1.68
N GLY A 67 10.14 5.50 1.05
CA GLY A 67 9.32 5.98 -0.07
C GLY A 67 7.98 6.59 0.34
N GLY A 68 7.78 6.86 1.63
CA GLY A 68 6.56 7.40 2.18
C GLY A 68 6.69 7.79 3.66
N THR A 69 5.61 8.32 4.21
CA THR A 69 5.50 8.68 5.64
C THR A 69 4.41 7.84 6.30
N GLN A 70 4.50 7.62 7.61
CA GLN A 70 3.51 6.83 8.35
C GLN A 70 2.81 7.65 9.43
N THR A 71 1.56 7.30 9.70
CA THR A 71 0.80 7.75 10.86
C THR A 71 0.02 6.58 11.48
N GLY A 72 -0.24 6.64 12.78
CA GLY A 72 -1.12 5.68 13.45
C GLY A 72 -2.60 5.99 13.20
N SER A 73 -3.45 4.97 13.29
CA SER A 73 -4.91 5.13 13.31
C SER A 73 -5.54 4.02 14.15
N GLU A 74 -6.83 4.14 14.45
CA GLU A 74 -7.61 3.09 15.13
C GLU A 74 -7.67 1.76 14.34
N TRP A 75 -7.35 1.80 13.04
CA TRP A 75 -7.41 0.64 12.14
C TRP A 75 -6.04 -0.01 11.87
N GLY A 76 -4.96 0.62 12.32
CA GLY A 76 -3.57 0.26 12.03
C GLY A 76 -2.77 1.40 11.41
N VAL A 77 -1.52 1.14 11.07
CA VAL A 77 -0.62 2.13 10.45
C VAL A 77 -1.13 2.51 9.07
N VAL A 78 -1.19 3.81 8.79
CA VAL A 78 -1.50 4.37 7.47
C VAL A 78 -0.21 4.95 6.89
N VAL A 79 0.18 4.46 5.72
CA VAL A 79 1.35 4.92 4.97
C VAL A 79 0.91 5.83 3.82
N SER A 80 1.40 7.06 3.80
CA SER A 80 1.22 8.01 2.70
C SER A 80 2.39 7.88 1.73
N ALA A 81 2.11 7.56 0.47
CA ALA A 81 3.16 7.35 -0.52
C ALA A 81 3.67 8.65 -1.14
N GLU A 82 4.99 8.79 -1.23
CA GLU A 82 5.65 9.91 -1.93
C GLU A 82 5.84 9.60 -3.43
N GLY A 83 5.80 8.33 -3.80
CA GLY A 83 5.89 7.85 -5.18
C GLY A 83 5.12 6.54 -5.39
N ASN A 84 5.55 5.76 -6.37
CA ASN A 84 4.90 4.49 -6.72
C ASN A 84 5.47 3.27 -5.98
N THR A 85 6.51 3.45 -5.16
CA THR A 85 7.17 2.34 -4.46
C THR A 85 7.28 2.64 -2.97
N LEU A 86 6.93 1.66 -2.16
CA LEU A 86 7.16 1.65 -0.72
C LEU A 86 7.90 0.39 -0.32
N THR A 87 8.74 0.52 0.71
CA THR A 87 9.19 -0.61 1.51
C THR A 87 8.76 -0.38 2.93
N ILE A 88 8.01 -1.32 3.50
CA ILE A 88 7.53 -1.26 4.88
C ILE A 88 8.16 -2.41 5.66
N THR A 89 8.82 -2.10 6.77
CA THR A 89 9.38 -3.10 7.67
C THR A 89 8.43 -3.26 8.85
N LEU A 90 7.81 -4.43 8.98
CA LEU A 90 6.89 -4.79 10.07
C LEU A 90 7.58 -4.79 11.43
#